data_AF-A0A9D6Y2K9-F1
#
_entry.id   AF-A0A9D6Y2K9-F1
#
_cell.length_a   1.000
_cell.length_b   1.000
_cell.length_c   1.000
_cell.angle_alpha   90.00
_cell.angle_beta   90.00
_cell.angle_gamma   90.00
#
_symmetry.space_group_name_H-M   'P 1'
#
loop_
_entity.id
_entity.type
_entity.pdbx_description
1 polymer ?
#
loop_
_entity_poly.entity_id
_entity_poly.type
_entity_poly.pdbx_seq_one_letter_code
_entity_poly.pdbx_strand_id
1 'polypeptide(L)'
;MSRFENSEAFLVDENYWYELWEGRQAGIAGEYSSEQEKGRVAREWYECINSHAVGCIARHLAESAEFVDVAGGITMRGSQRIADYFQRWFDAFSDYSVEIKNLAVAGDLVTVEYDAEGTERGALRGPSRQIAPVGHRFELHCCDVLQIRDGKLAICRSYYDKATMMNQLGLGPVELAA
;
A
#
# COMPACT_ATOMS: atom_id res chain seq x y z
N MET A 1 -44.33 22.98 -5.04
CA MET A 1 -43.53 23.67 -4.00
C MET A 1 -42.72 22.63 -3.24
N SER A 2 -41.40 22.86 -3.13
CA SER A 2 -40.42 22.18 -2.26
C SER A 2 -40.00 20.77 -2.70
N ARG A 3 -38.71 20.39 -2.81
CA ARG A 3 -37.40 21.05 -2.64
C ARG A 3 -36.39 20.05 -3.22
N PHE A 4 -35.76 20.34 -4.36
CA PHE A 4 -34.55 19.66 -4.82
C PHE A 4 -33.77 20.63 -5.70
N GLU A 5 -33.23 21.69 -5.08
CA GLU A 5 -32.20 22.54 -5.69
C GLU A 5 -31.13 22.75 -4.65
N ASN A 6 -30.07 21.96 -4.76
CA ASN A 6 -28.67 22.29 -4.44
C ASN A 6 -27.83 21.03 -4.60
N SER A 7 -27.50 20.70 -5.86
CA SER A 7 -26.32 19.91 -6.16
C SER A 7 -25.18 20.86 -6.47
N GLU A 8 -24.54 21.41 -5.42
CA GLU A 8 -23.21 21.98 -5.63
C GLU A 8 -22.27 20.80 -5.90
N ALA A 9 -21.82 20.72 -7.15
CA ALA A 9 -20.68 19.90 -7.51
C ALA A 9 -19.52 20.31 -6.58
N PHE A 10 -19.01 19.36 -5.80
CA PHE A 10 -17.74 19.51 -5.11
C PHE A 10 -16.65 19.63 -6.17
N LEU A 11 -16.44 20.84 -6.69
CA LEU A 11 -15.24 21.19 -7.43
C LEU A 11 -14.14 21.27 -6.40
N VAL A 12 -13.42 20.15 -6.29
CA VAL A 12 -12.15 20.08 -5.59
C VAL A 12 -11.25 21.11 -6.25
N ASP A 13 -10.87 22.17 -5.51
CA ASP A 13 -9.92 23.18 -5.99
C ASP A 13 -8.67 22.48 -6.56
N GLU A 14 -8.07 23.05 -7.61
CA GLU A 14 -6.87 22.49 -8.26
C GLU A 14 -5.74 22.28 -7.24
N ASN A 15 -5.71 23.09 -6.17
CA ASN A 15 -4.73 22.98 -5.10
C ASN A 15 -5.18 22.14 -3.91
N TYR A 16 -6.43 21.70 -3.80
CA TYR A 16 -6.93 20.93 -2.64
C TYR A 16 -6.12 19.64 -2.41
N TRP A 17 -5.79 18.93 -3.50
CA TRP A 17 -4.93 17.76 -3.43
C TRP A 17 -3.51 18.13 -3.04
N TYR A 18 -3.02 19.29 -3.48
CA TYR A 18 -1.70 19.81 -3.16
C TYR A 18 -1.59 20.22 -1.68
N GLU A 19 -2.57 20.95 -1.15
CA GLU A 19 -2.64 21.38 0.25
C GLU A 19 -2.82 20.21 1.21
N LEU A 20 -3.68 19.23 0.87
CA LEU A 20 -3.78 17.97 1.63
C LEU A 20 -2.49 17.15 1.59
N TRP A 21 -1.75 17.24 0.49
CA TRP A 21 -0.49 16.52 0.32
C TRP A 21 0.64 17.20 1.10
N GLU A 22 0.80 18.52 0.99
CA GLU A 22 1.76 19.31 1.78
C GLU A 22 1.48 19.25 3.28
N GLY A 23 0.21 19.31 3.68
CA GLY A 23 -0.18 19.15 5.09
C GLY A 23 0.25 17.79 5.67
N ARG A 24 0.35 16.74 4.84
CA ARG A 24 0.92 15.44 5.23
C ARG A 24 2.45 15.41 5.16
N GLN A 25 3.10 16.28 4.39
CA GLN A 25 4.57 16.41 4.33
C GLN A 25 5.15 17.12 5.56
N ALA A 26 4.41 18.09 6.12
CA ALA A 26 4.90 18.99 7.17
C ALA A 26 5.38 18.30 8.48
N GLY A 27 5.12 16.99 8.66
CA GLY A 27 5.58 16.20 9.80
C GLY A 27 6.74 15.24 9.52
N ILE A 28 7.27 15.18 8.30
CA ILE A 28 8.33 14.24 7.91
C ILE A 28 9.69 14.93 8.00
N ALA A 29 10.45 14.62 9.05
CA ALA A 29 11.83 15.10 9.20
C ALA A 29 12.79 14.29 8.32
N GLY A 30 13.78 14.96 7.70
CA GLY A 30 14.87 14.33 6.96
C GLY A 30 15.30 15.11 5.70
N GLU A 31 16.52 14.85 5.22
CA GLU A 31 17.02 15.46 3.98
C GLU A 31 16.48 14.72 2.74
N TYR A 32 16.45 15.43 1.62
CA TYR A 32 16.04 14.88 0.33
C TYR A 32 17.11 13.94 -0.23
N SER A 33 16.73 12.69 -0.49
CA SER A 33 17.58 11.74 -1.23
C SER A 33 17.64 12.08 -2.72
N SER A 34 18.78 11.80 -3.36
CA SER A 34 18.94 11.96 -4.82
C SER A 34 17.96 11.06 -5.60
N GLU A 35 17.63 11.40 -6.84
CA GLU A 35 16.71 10.57 -7.65
C GLU A 35 17.19 9.14 -7.85
N GLN A 36 18.50 8.97 -8.09
CA GLN A 36 19.13 7.66 -8.23
C GLN A 36 19.04 6.85 -6.94
N GLU A 37 19.28 7.50 -5.80
CA GLU A 37 19.15 6.86 -4.48
C GLU A 37 17.71 6.44 -4.19
N LYS A 38 16.73 7.31 -4.44
CA LYS A 38 15.32 6.98 -4.23
C LYS A 38 14.88 5.80 -5.10
N GLY A 39 15.27 5.79 -6.37
CA GLY A 39 15.01 4.65 -7.25
C GLY A 39 15.66 3.36 -6.77
N ARG A 40 16.89 3.42 -6.22
CA ARG A 40 17.57 2.25 -5.63
C ARG A 40 16.83 1.73 -4.40
N VAL A 41 16.54 2.61 -3.43
CA VAL A 41 15.83 2.26 -2.19
C VAL A 41 14.44 1.70 -2.46
N ALA A 42 13.73 2.24 -3.45
CA ALA A 42 12.43 1.71 -3.87
C ALA A 42 12.53 0.27 -4.41
N ARG A 43 13.57 -0.07 -5.20
CA ARG A 43 13.75 -1.45 -5.68
C ARG A 43 14.12 -2.41 -4.54
N GLU A 44 15.04 -2.00 -3.68
CA GLU A 44 15.46 -2.77 -2.50
C GLU A 44 14.27 -3.05 -1.56
N TRP A 45 13.34 -2.10 -1.44
CA TRP A 45 12.08 -2.29 -0.72
C TRP A 45 11.28 -3.48 -1.24
N TYR A 46 11.06 -3.59 -2.55
CA TYR A 46 10.36 -4.75 -3.14
C TYR A 46 11.19 -6.03 -3.10
N GLU A 47 12.52 -5.95 -3.17
CA GLU A 47 13.40 -7.11 -2.96
C GLU A 47 13.29 -7.65 -1.51
N CYS A 48 13.22 -6.79 -0.50
CA CYS A 48 12.93 -7.20 0.88
C CYS A 48 11.55 -7.87 0.99
N ILE A 49 10.55 -7.36 0.27
CA ILE A 49 9.20 -7.95 0.24
C ILE A 49 9.24 -9.33 -0.42
N ASN A 50 9.85 -9.47 -1.60
CA ASN A 50 9.95 -10.74 -2.33
C ASN A 50 10.79 -11.80 -1.61
N SER A 51 11.76 -11.38 -0.80
CA SER A 51 12.55 -12.28 0.05
C SER A 51 11.86 -12.63 1.37
N HIS A 52 10.67 -12.08 1.64
CA HIS A 52 9.88 -12.26 2.86
C HIS A 52 10.69 -11.92 4.13
N ALA A 53 11.72 -11.09 3.98
CA ALA A 53 12.67 -10.79 5.04
C ALA A 53 12.17 -9.61 5.89
N VAL A 54 11.35 -9.88 6.89
CA VAL A 54 10.72 -8.84 7.73
C VAL A 54 11.75 -7.92 8.42
N GLY A 55 12.92 -8.45 8.78
CA GLY A 55 14.03 -7.62 9.27
C GLY A 55 14.64 -6.70 8.21
N CYS A 56 14.62 -7.09 6.94
CA CYS A 56 15.00 -6.24 5.80
C CYS A 56 14.00 -5.09 5.64
N ILE A 57 12.70 -5.41 5.65
CA ILE A 57 11.58 -4.44 5.60
C ILE A 57 11.72 -3.40 6.71
N ALA A 58 11.83 -3.84 7.97
CA ALA A 58 11.95 -2.95 9.12
C ALA A 58 13.15 -2.00 9.02
N ARG A 59 14.29 -2.47 8.47
CA ARG A 59 15.49 -1.65 8.29
C ARG A 59 15.38 -0.65 7.15
N HIS A 60 14.53 -0.88 6.14
CA HIS A 60 14.35 0.07 5.02
C HIS A 60 13.37 1.19 5.35
N LEU A 61 12.58 1.03 6.40
CA LEU A 61 11.63 2.03 6.88
C LEU A 61 12.32 3.07 7.78
N ALA A 62 11.89 4.32 7.68
CA ALA A 62 12.16 5.31 8.71
C ALA A 62 11.49 4.89 10.03
N GLU A 63 12.03 5.30 11.17
CA GLU A 63 11.47 4.93 12.48
C GLU A 63 10.01 5.35 12.62
N SER A 64 9.67 6.55 12.13
CA SER A 64 8.33 7.13 12.12
C SER A 64 7.54 6.87 10.84
N ALA A 65 7.98 5.92 10.00
CA ALA A 65 7.39 5.69 8.68
C ALA A 65 5.87 5.49 8.73
N GLU A 66 5.18 5.96 7.69
CA GLU A 66 3.74 5.78 7.51
C GLU A 66 3.48 4.84 6.32
N PHE A 67 2.66 3.81 6.53
CA PHE A 67 2.14 2.98 5.44
C PHE A 67 0.62 3.15 5.38
N VAL A 68 0.12 3.50 4.21
CA VAL A 68 -1.31 3.71 3.96
C VAL A 68 -1.76 2.68 2.92
N ASP A 69 -2.47 1.66 3.37
CA ASP A 69 -3.25 0.78 2.50
C ASP A 69 -4.55 1.51 2.15
N VAL A 70 -4.57 2.16 0.99
CA VAL A 70 -5.66 3.06 0.60
C VAL A 70 -6.93 2.26 0.34
N ALA A 71 -6.83 1.12 -0.35
CA ALA A 71 -7.97 0.27 -0.64
C ALA A 71 -8.50 -0.42 0.64
N GLY A 72 -7.60 -0.77 1.56
CA GLY A 72 -7.90 -1.31 2.88
C GLY A 72 -8.55 -0.30 3.82
N GLY A 73 -8.29 1.00 3.63
CA GLY A 73 -8.66 2.05 4.59
C GLY A 73 -7.81 1.99 5.88
N ILE A 74 -6.58 1.47 5.79
CA ILE A 74 -5.71 1.23 6.95
C ILE A 74 -4.50 2.16 6.88
N THR A 75 -4.19 2.81 8.01
CA THR A 75 -2.95 3.57 8.18
C THR A 75 -2.16 3.01 9.34
N MET A 76 -0.87 2.76 9.09
CA MET A 76 0.07 2.24 10.07
C MET A 76 1.22 3.23 10.21
N ARG A 77 1.68 3.43 11.45
CA ARG A 77 2.81 4.30 11.77
C ARG A 77 3.87 3.53 12.55
N GLY A 78 5.12 3.75 12.21
CA GLY A 78 6.28 3.14 12.84
C GLY A 78 6.75 1.87 12.13
N SER A 79 8.07 1.75 11.98
CA SER A 79 8.71 0.65 11.24
C SER A 79 8.28 -0.74 11.70
N GLN A 80 8.20 -0.96 13.03
CA GLN A 80 7.82 -2.26 13.58
C GLN A 80 6.37 -2.65 13.25
N ARG A 81 5.42 -1.72 13.35
CA ARG A 81 4.00 -2.01 13.06
C ARG A 81 3.79 -2.36 11.59
N ILE A 82 4.53 -1.71 10.70
CA ILE A 82 4.51 -1.98 9.26
C ILE A 82 5.16 -3.35 8.99
N ALA A 83 6.29 -3.65 9.61
CA ALA A 83 6.95 -4.96 9.50
C ALA A 83 6.04 -6.11 9.97
N ASP A 84 5.33 -5.95 11.10
CA ASP A 84 4.36 -6.93 11.61
C ASP A 84 3.15 -7.11 10.67
N TYR A 85 2.77 -6.07 9.93
CA TYR A 85 1.75 -6.16 8.89
C TYR A 85 2.23 -7.02 7.72
N PHE A 86 3.45 -6.82 7.23
CA PHE A 86 4.03 -7.68 6.19
C PHE A 86 4.22 -9.12 6.65
N GLN A 87 4.64 -9.36 7.91
CA GLN A 87 4.72 -10.71 8.46
C GLN A 87 3.37 -11.44 8.37
N ARG A 88 2.27 -10.77 8.76
CA ARG A 88 0.92 -11.36 8.64
C ARG A 88 0.51 -11.64 7.20
N TRP A 89 0.96 -10.81 6.26
CA TRP A 89 0.76 -11.05 4.83
C TRP A 89 1.49 -12.31 4.37
N PHE A 90 2.77 -12.47 4.71
CA PHE A 90 3.56 -13.64 4.35
C PHE A 90 3.07 -14.93 5.04
N ASP A 91 2.56 -14.83 6.27
CA ASP A 91 1.95 -15.96 6.97
C ASP A 91 0.70 -16.48 6.22
N ALA A 92 -0.08 -15.57 5.63
CA ALA A 92 -1.27 -15.92 4.84
C ALA A 92 -0.93 -16.36 3.42
N PHE A 93 0.07 -15.74 2.80
CA PHE A 93 0.49 -15.95 1.42
C PHE A 93 2.00 -16.19 1.39
N SER A 94 2.42 -17.41 1.72
CA SER A 94 3.84 -17.76 1.82
C SER A 94 4.55 -17.80 0.46
N ASP A 95 3.81 -17.67 -0.64
CA ASP A 95 4.30 -17.50 -2.00
C ASP A 95 4.01 -16.10 -2.56
N TYR A 96 3.71 -15.12 -1.70
CA TYR A 96 3.48 -13.73 -2.12
C TYR A 96 4.67 -13.20 -2.91
N SER A 97 4.41 -12.64 -4.09
CA SER A 97 5.44 -12.09 -4.95
C SER A 97 4.98 -10.78 -5.58
N VAL A 98 5.95 -9.95 -5.92
CA VAL A 98 5.79 -8.65 -6.57
C VAL A 98 6.73 -8.56 -7.76
N GLU A 99 6.20 -8.14 -8.91
CA GLU A 99 6.98 -7.83 -10.11
C GLU A 99 6.81 -6.35 -10.48
N ILE A 100 7.88 -5.56 -10.36
CA ILE A 100 7.87 -4.15 -10.76
C ILE A 100 7.72 -4.06 -12.29
N LYS A 101 6.69 -3.35 -12.75
CA LYS A 101 6.45 -3.06 -14.17
C LYS A 101 7.00 -1.72 -14.59
N ASN A 102 6.75 -0.68 -13.79
CA ASN A 102 7.28 0.66 -14.00
C ASN A 102 7.75 1.28 -12.70
N LEU A 103 8.79 2.12 -12.79
CA LEU A 103 9.28 2.92 -11.69
C LEU A 103 9.66 4.30 -12.22
N ALA A 104 9.03 5.33 -11.67
CA ALA A 104 9.30 6.72 -12.01
C ALA A 104 9.68 7.50 -10.75
N VAL A 105 10.72 8.33 -10.84
CA VAL A 105 11.13 9.23 -9.78
C VAL A 105 10.86 10.65 -10.26
N ALA A 106 10.15 11.45 -9.45
CA ALA A 106 9.86 12.83 -9.76
C ALA A 106 9.78 13.66 -8.47
N GLY A 107 10.59 14.72 -8.35
CA GLY A 107 10.60 15.58 -7.18
C GLY A 107 10.96 14.78 -5.93
N ASP A 108 10.00 14.51 -5.05
CA ASP A 108 10.21 13.77 -3.79
C ASP A 108 9.55 12.39 -3.78
N LEU A 109 8.85 12.08 -4.86
CA LEU A 109 8.06 10.88 -5.00
C LEU A 109 8.79 9.83 -5.83
N VAL A 110 8.55 8.58 -5.48
CA VAL A 110 8.76 7.44 -6.38
C VAL A 110 7.40 6.80 -6.60
N THR A 111 6.98 6.71 -7.86
CA THR A 111 5.78 5.95 -8.23
C THR A 111 6.21 4.61 -8.77
N VAL A 112 5.60 3.54 -8.29
CA VAL A 112 5.92 2.17 -8.69
C VAL A 112 4.64 1.46 -9.09
N GLU A 113 4.55 1.03 -10.34
CA GLU A 113 3.52 0.11 -10.81
C GLU A 113 4.09 -1.31 -10.75
N TYR A 114 3.32 -2.24 -10.21
CA TYR A 114 3.76 -3.61 -10.05
C TYR A 114 2.58 -4.58 -10.08
N ASP A 115 2.86 -5.82 -10.47
CA ASP A 115 1.92 -6.92 -10.32
C ASP A 115 2.21 -7.63 -9.00
N ALA A 116 1.16 -7.97 -8.26
CA ALA A 116 1.25 -8.74 -7.02
C ALA A 116 0.39 -9.99 -7.10
N GLU A 117 0.92 -11.10 -6.59
CA GLU A 117 0.22 -12.38 -6.57
C GLU A 117 0.48 -13.14 -5.28
N GLY A 118 -0.39 -14.10 -4.97
CA GLY A 118 -0.19 -15.02 -3.85
C GLY A 118 -1.32 -16.03 -3.72
N THR A 119 -1.03 -17.17 -3.08
CA THR A 119 -1.99 -18.23 -2.77
C THR A 119 -2.28 -18.28 -1.27
N GLU A 120 -3.56 -18.32 -0.89
CA GLU A 120 -3.97 -18.40 0.51
C GLU A 120 -3.57 -19.77 1.11
N ARG A 121 -2.44 -19.79 1.82
CA ARG A 121 -1.86 -21.00 2.46
C ARG A 121 -1.97 -20.95 3.98
N GLY A 122 -2.10 -19.74 4.52
CA GLY A 122 -2.38 -19.49 5.93
C GLY A 122 -3.63 -18.64 6.11
N ALA A 123 -4.02 -18.45 7.36
CA ALA A 123 -5.27 -17.78 7.66
C ALA A 123 -5.18 -16.26 7.50
N LEU A 124 -6.17 -15.67 6.82
CA LEU A 124 -6.31 -14.22 6.72
C LEU A 124 -6.82 -13.64 8.04
N ARG A 125 -6.03 -12.75 8.65
CA ARG A 125 -6.39 -12.07 9.89
C ARG A 125 -7.02 -10.72 9.59
N GLY A 126 -8.35 -10.68 9.52
CA GLY A 126 -9.11 -9.44 9.45
C GLY A 126 -9.30 -8.78 10.83
N PRO A 127 -9.82 -7.54 10.89
CA PRO A 127 -10.02 -6.82 12.15
C PRO A 127 -10.98 -7.52 13.12
N SER A 128 -11.95 -8.26 12.61
CA SER A 128 -13.05 -8.85 13.42
C SER A 128 -13.05 -10.38 13.43
N ARG A 129 -12.38 -11.02 12.47
CA ARG A 129 -12.35 -12.49 12.36
C ARG A 129 -11.09 -12.96 11.64
N GLN A 130 -10.70 -14.19 11.96
CA GLN A 130 -9.74 -14.96 11.18
C GLN A 130 -10.53 -15.77 10.15
N ILE A 131 -10.06 -15.78 8.89
CA ILE A 131 -10.63 -16.56 7.79
C ILE A 131 -9.64 -17.70 7.53
N ALA A 132 -10.15 -18.94 7.54
CA ALA A 132 -9.32 -20.12 7.30
C ALA A 132 -8.95 -20.22 5.82
N PRO A 133 -7.74 -20.71 5.49
CA PRO A 133 -7.28 -20.80 4.10
C PRO A 133 -8.17 -21.69 3.26
N VAL A 134 -8.66 -21.17 2.12
CA VAL A 134 -9.41 -21.95 1.12
C VAL A 134 -8.51 -22.40 -0.03
N GLY A 135 -7.33 -21.79 -0.17
CA GLY A 135 -6.35 -22.13 -1.22
C GLY A 135 -6.52 -21.34 -2.51
N HIS A 136 -7.29 -20.25 -2.50
CA HIS A 136 -7.46 -19.39 -3.66
C HIS A 136 -6.19 -18.55 -3.93
N ARG A 137 -5.90 -18.32 -5.22
CA ARG A 137 -4.83 -17.42 -5.68
C ARG A 137 -5.42 -16.07 -6.08
N PHE A 138 -4.69 -15.00 -5.79
CA PHE A 138 -4.97 -13.69 -6.36
C PHE A 138 -3.85 -13.22 -7.28
N GLU A 139 -4.18 -12.29 -8.17
CA GLU A 139 -3.28 -11.55 -9.04
C GLU A 139 -3.85 -10.15 -9.26
N LEU A 140 -3.05 -9.11 -9.00
CA LEU A 140 -3.48 -7.72 -8.99
C LEU A 140 -2.46 -6.81 -9.65
N HIS A 141 -2.97 -5.81 -10.37
CA HIS A 141 -2.20 -4.63 -10.74
C HIS A 141 -2.27 -3.62 -9.60
N CYS A 142 -1.11 -3.18 -9.13
CA CYS A 142 -0.94 -2.30 -7.99
C CYS A 142 -0.13 -1.07 -8.38
N CYS A 143 -0.33 0.01 -7.63
CA CYS A 143 0.50 1.19 -7.70
C CYS A 143 0.82 1.68 -6.30
N ASP A 144 2.10 1.93 -6.02
CA ASP A 144 2.54 2.59 -4.81
C ASP A 144 3.10 3.98 -5.12
N VAL A 145 2.83 4.93 -4.21
CA VAL A 145 3.47 6.24 -4.20
C VAL A 145 4.31 6.34 -2.93
N LEU A 146 5.62 6.32 -3.11
CA LEU A 146 6.63 6.28 -2.06
C LEU A 146 7.26 7.66 -1.85
N GLN A 147 7.63 7.94 -0.60
CA GLN A 147 8.51 9.04 -0.23
C GLN A 147 9.73 8.50 0.48
N ILE A 148 10.90 8.91 0.03
CA ILE A 148 12.17 8.43 0.54
C ILE A 148 13.00 9.63 1.02
N ARG A 149 13.45 9.54 2.27
CA ARG A 149 14.24 10.56 2.98
C ARG A 149 15.40 9.87 3.69
N ASP A 150 16.58 10.46 3.65
CA ASP A 150 17.79 9.90 4.29
C ASP A 150 18.03 8.42 3.94
N GLY A 151 17.74 8.03 2.69
CA GLY A 151 17.87 6.64 2.21
C GLY A 151 16.87 5.64 2.83
N LYS A 152 15.77 6.11 3.45
CA LYS A 152 14.72 5.30 4.07
C LYS A 152 13.34 5.63 3.49
N LEU A 153 12.47 4.62 3.45
CA LEU A 153 11.07 4.80 3.10
C LEU A 153 10.35 5.49 4.27
N ALA A 154 9.90 6.72 4.05
CA ALA A 154 9.22 7.56 5.03
C ALA A 154 7.70 7.43 4.92
N ILE A 155 7.16 7.41 3.70
CA ILE A 155 5.73 7.16 3.45
C ILE A 155 5.58 6.19 2.28
N CYS A 156 4.68 5.22 2.42
CA CYS A 156 4.12 4.45 1.30
C CYS A 156 2.60 4.61 1.29
N ARG A 157 2.04 4.91 0.12
CA ARG A 157 0.60 4.84 -0.15
C ARG A 157 0.37 3.79 -1.22
N SER A 158 -0.35 2.73 -0.87
CA SER A 158 -0.58 1.59 -1.74
C SER A 158 -2.00 1.56 -2.27
N TYR A 159 -2.13 1.41 -3.58
CA TYR A 159 -3.38 1.41 -4.33
C TYR A 159 -3.50 0.11 -5.13
N TYR A 160 -4.66 -0.53 -5.03
CA TYR A 160 -5.00 -1.74 -5.78
C TYR A 160 -6.53 -1.90 -5.81
N ASP A 161 -7.04 -2.76 -6.70
CA ASP A 161 -8.45 -3.11 -6.72
C ASP A 161 -8.78 -4.18 -5.66
N LYS A 162 -9.17 -3.72 -4.48
CA LYS A 162 -9.61 -4.59 -3.38
C LYS A 162 -10.85 -5.40 -3.72
N ALA A 163 -11.76 -4.90 -4.56
CA ALA A 163 -12.96 -5.65 -4.93
C ALA A 163 -12.57 -6.87 -5.78
N THR A 164 -11.68 -6.68 -6.76
CA THR A 164 -11.12 -7.78 -7.55
C THR A 164 -10.39 -8.79 -6.66
N MET A 165 -9.55 -8.31 -5.73
CA MET A 165 -8.85 -9.19 -4.78
C MET A 165 -9.81 -10.06 -3.96
N MET A 166 -10.81 -9.43 -3.34
CA MET A 166 -11.78 -10.14 -2.50
C MET A 166 -12.59 -11.15 -3.31
N ASN A 167 -12.96 -10.82 -4.56
CA ASN A 167 -13.64 -11.73 -5.46
C ASN A 167 -12.77 -12.94 -5.82
N GLN A 168 -11.49 -12.73 -6.17
CA GLN A 168 -10.54 -13.82 -6.47
C GLN A 168 -10.32 -14.74 -5.26
N LEU A 169 -10.34 -14.18 -4.05
CA LEU A 169 -10.25 -14.94 -2.80
C LEU A 169 -11.59 -15.60 -2.39
N GLY A 170 -12.68 -15.42 -3.13
CA GLY A 170 -13.99 -15.95 -2.77
C GLY A 170 -14.63 -15.26 -1.56
N LEU A 171 -14.16 -14.06 -1.22
CA LEU A 171 -14.62 -13.22 -0.12
C LEU A 171 -15.42 -12.00 -0.60
N GLY A 172 -15.72 -11.94 -1.89
CA GLY A 172 -16.63 -10.98 -2.48
C GLY A 172 -18.03 -11.05 -1.87
N PRO A 173 -18.89 -10.06 -2.13
CA PRO A 173 -20.28 -10.17 -1.74
C PRO A 173 -20.86 -11.47 -2.29
N VAL A 174 -21.39 -12.32 -1.39
CA VAL A 174 -22.13 -13.51 -1.81
C VAL A 174 -23.35 -12.98 -2.56
N GLU A 175 -23.41 -13.16 -3.87
CA GLU A 175 -24.68 -13.06 -4.58
C GLU A 175 -25.61 -14.09 -3.93
N LEU A 176 -26.58 -13.60 -3.16
CA LEU A 176 -27.73 -14.43 -2.81
C LEU A 176 -28.42 -14.71 -4.16
N ALA A 177 -28.21 -15.92 -4.68
CA ALA A 177 -28.97 -16.41 -5.81
C ALA A 177 -30.47 -16.21 -5.49
N ALA A 178 -31.17 -15.55 -6.42
CA ALA A 178 -32.59 -15.22 -6.33
C ALA A 178 -33.48 -16.46 -6.24
#